data_AF-A0A914UBD9-F1
#
_entry.id   AF-A0A914UBD9-F1
#
_cell.length_a   1.000
_cell.length_b   1.000
_cell.length_c   1.000
_cell.angle_alpha   90.00
_cell.angle_beta   90.00
_cell.angle_gamma   90.00
#
_symmetry.space_group_name_H-M   'P 1'
#
loop_
_entity.id
_entity.type
_entity.pdbx_description
1 polymer ?
#
loop_
_entity_poly.entity_id
_entity_poly.type
_entity_poly.pdbx_seq_one_letter_code
_entity_poly.pdbx_strand_id
1 'polypeptide(L)'
;ETDASELLGSYEQVLDYKIIEECFDEFCNILKNHSVIGLSEEHSQIALKDLENIEKTDVHKLRCKIIQIAALVNAESQEKLNIIASKLSKVYLRFEWRSSVFVEAYKNGDWLLIEDVNCCSAAVLDRLNCCLESGGKLVLPEQIDGSSEEIEPHPSFRVFFTMDAKNGALSRAMKNRCVEFCIDEKNAWFGDFDSALNVMLLKEPLMCST
;
A
#
# COMPACT_ATOMS: atom_id res chain seq x y z
N GLU A 1 3.26 -2.15 17.55
CA GLU A 1 2.21 -1.31 18.14
C GLU A 1 1.26 -1.01 16.99
N THR A 2 0.10 -1.66 16.95
CA THR A 2 -0.88 -1.53 15.86
C THR A 2 -1.55 -0.17 15.99
N ASP A 3 -1.49 0.65 14.95
CA ASP A 3 -2.08 1.99 14.92
C ASP A 3 -3.47 1.95 14.25
N ALA A 4 -4.34 2.89 14.61
CA ALA A 4 -5.66 3.04 14.02
C ALA A 4 -5.61 3.29 12.51
N SER A 5 -4.50 3.86 12.03
CA SER A 5 -4.20 4.07 10.61
C SER A 5 -4.14 2.75 9.83
N GLU A 6 -3.66 1.66 10.42
CA GLU A 6 -3.62 0.33 9.78
C GLU A 6 -5.03 -0.24 9.58
N LEU A 7 -5.97 0.08 10.48
CA LEU A 7 -7.34 -0.42 10.40
C LEU A 7 -8.26 0.43 9.55
N LEU A 8 -8.09 1.74 9.47
CA LEU A 8 -9.06 2.60 8.78
C LEU A 8 -8.48 3.37 7.58
N GLY A 9 -7.16 3.41 7.47
CA GLY A 9 -6.46 4.15 6.45
C GLY A 9 -5.83 5.43 7.00
N SER A 10 -4.95 6.00 6.19
CA SER A 10 -4.27 7.26 6.51
C SER A 10 -3.86 8.00 5.24
N TYR A 11 -3.43 9.25 5.40
CA TYR A 11 -2.78 9.98 4.32
C TYR A 11 -1.32 9.53 4.22
N GLU A 12 -1.00 8.88 3.12
CA GLU A 12 0.35 8.43 2.84
C GLU A 12 1.04 9.35 1.83
N GLN A 13 2.37 9.43 1.94
CA GLN A 13 3.19 10.16 0.98
C GLN A 13 3.29 9.36 -0.31
N VAL A 14 2.68 9.85 -1.38
CA VAL A 14 2.74 9.26 -2.70
C VAL A 14 3.62 10.12 -3.60
N LEU A 15 4.65 9.48 -4.15
CA LEU A 15 5.41 9.98 -5.29
C LEU A 15 4.82 9.38 -6.56
N ASP A 16 4.72 10.19 -7.61
CA ASP A 16 4.26 9.71 -8.90
C ASP A 16 5.39 8.95 -9.63
N TYR A 17 5.68 7.75 -9.16
CA TYR A 17 6.76 6.90 -9.68
C TYR A 17 6.63 6.65 -11.18
N LYS A 18 5.39 6.60 -11.69
CA LYS A 18 5.12 6.42 -13.11
C LYS A 18 5.69 7.56 -13.95
N ILE A 19 5.45 8.81 -13.53
CA ILE A 19 6.04 9.99 -14.20
C ILE A 19 7.56 9.94 -14.15
N ILE A 20 8.13 9.52 -13.01
CA ILE A 20 9.58 9.41 -12.84
C ILE A 20 10.16 8.36 -13.79
N GLU A 21 9.54 7.17 -13.88
CA GLU A 21 9.97 6.10 -14.78
C GLU A 21 9.83 6.50 -16.25
N GLU A 22 8.71 7.10 -16.65
CA GLU A 22 8.51 7.61 -18.01
C GLU A 22 9.58 8.66 -18.37
N CYS A 23 9.87 9.59 -17.46
CA CYS A 23 10.91 10.60 -17.67
C CYS A 23 12.32 9.99 -17.74
N PHE A 24 12.59 8.96 -16.93
CA PHE A 24 13.87 8.26 -16.92
C PHE A 24 14.08 7.47 -18.22
N ASP A 25 13.06 6.76 -18.69
CA ASP A 25 13.12 6.02 -19.95
C ASP A 25 13.25 6.96 -21.15
N GLU A 26 12.50 8.06 -21.19
CA GLU A 26 12.61 9.10 -22.22
C GLU A 26 14.04 9.67 -22.24
N PHE A 27 14.62 9.93 -21.08
CA PHE A 27 16.00 10.42 -20.95
C PHE A 27 17.04 9.40 -21.42
N CYS A 28 16.95 8.14 -20.99
CA CYS A 28 17.84 7.07 -21.43
C CYS A 28 17.75 6.84 -22.94
N ASN A 29 16.57 6.95 -23.54
CA ASN A 29 16.39 6.86 -24.99
C ASN A 29 17.09 8.01 -25.73
N ILE A 30 17.04 9.23 -25.21
CA ILE A 30 17.76 10.37 -25.78
C ILE A 30 19.27 10.14 -25.72
N LEU A 31 19.80 9.60 -24.61
CA LEU A 31 21.23 9.28 -24.48
C LEU A 31 21.68 8.14 -25.41
N LYS A 32 20.86 7.08 -25.55
CA LYS A 32 21.18 5.91 -26.39
C LYS A 32 21.10 6.20 -27.89
N ASN A 33 20.27 7.17 -28.30
CA ASN A 33 20.17 7.61 -29.69
C ASN A 33 21.36 8.51 -30.06
N HIS A 34 22.53 7.86 -30.11
CA HIS A 34 23.90 8.38 -30.20
C HIS A 34 24.26 9.24 -31.43
N SER A 35 23.36 9.45 -32.39
CA SER A 35 23.68 10.11 -33.66
C SER A 35 23.64 11.66 -33.61
N VAL A 36 23.48 12.26 -32.42
CA VAL A 36 23.13 13.69 -32.30
C VAL A 36 23.95 14.45 -31.22
N ILE A 37 24.83 13.77 -30.49
CA ILE A 37 25.42 14.31 -29.24
C ILE A 37 26.91 14.64 -29.44
N GLY A 38 27.30 15.89 -29.20
CA GLY A 38 28.70 16.33 -29.17
C GLY A 38 29.53 15.81 -27.98
N LEU A 39 29.11 14.71 -27.34
CA LEU A 39 29.80 14.03 -26.25
C LEU A 39 30.56 12.83 -26.84
N SER A 40 31.80 12.59 -26.39
CA SER A 40 32.50 11.36 -26.77
C SER A 40 31.75 10.13 -26.25
N GLU A 41 31.92 9.01 -26.95
CA GLU A 41 31.28 7.72 -26.63
C GLU A 41 31.54 7.29 -25.17
N GLU A 42 32.73 7.60 -24.64
CA GLU A 42 33.11 7.36 -23.24
C GLU A 42 32.26 8.18 -22.25
N HIS A 43 32.05 9.47 -22.50
CA HIS A 43 31.27 10.34 -21.60
C HIS A 43 29.80 9.93 -21.55
N SER A 44 29.26 9.41 -22.65
CA SER A 44 27.87 8.92 -22.71
C SER A 44 27.70 7.63 -21.89
N GLN A 45 28.67 6.72 -21.94
CA GLN A 45 28.65 5.52 -21.11
C GLN A 45 28.85 5.81 -19.62
N ILE A 46 29.70 6.79 -19.27
CA ILE A 46 29.89 7.25 -17.89
C ILE A 46 28.59 7.87 -17.36
N ALA A 47 27.94 8.72 -18.16
CA ALA A 47 26.66 9.32 -17.78
C ALA A 47 25.57 8.25 -17.57
N LEU A 48 25.48 7.23 -18.43
CA LEU A 48 24.53 6.13 -18.28
C LEU A 48 24.80 5.30 -17.01
N LYS A 49 26.06 4.97 -16.73
CA LYS A 49 26.44 4.27 -15.48
C LYS A 49 26.17 5.10 -14.23
N ASP A 50 26.45 6.40 -14.28
CA ASP A 50 26.15 7.33 -13.19
C ASP A 50 24.64 7.37 -12.89
N LEU A 51 23.79 7.23 -13.92
CA LEU A 51 22.34 7.22 -13.78
C LEU A 51 21.79 5.89 -13.24
N GLU A 52 22.39 4.77 -13.63
CA GLU A 52 22.07 3.45 -13.04
C GLU A 52 22.35 3.42 -11.53
N ASN A 53 23.29 4.23 -11.06
CA ASN A 53 23.63 4.37 -9.64
C ASN A 53 22.72 5.33 -8.85
N ILE A 54 21.85 6.09 -9.52
CA ILE A 54 20.89 6.96 -8.83
C ILE A 54 19.70 6.11 -8.42
N GLU A 55 19.39 6.09 -7.12
CA GLU A 55 18.12 5.58 -6.65
C GLU A 55 16.99 6.33 -7.38
N LYS A 56 16.15 5.60 -8.12
CA LYS A 56 15.02 6.17 -8.91
C LYS A 56 14.08 7.07 -8.08
N THR A 57 14.19 7.02 -6.76
CA THR A 57 13.44 7.81 -5.78
C THR A 57 13.94 9.26 -5.62
N ASP A 58 15.20 9.56 -5.96
CA ASP A 58 15.78 10.91 -5.80
C ASP A 58 15.57 11.78 -7.05
N VAL A 59 14.35 12.31 -7.16
CA VAL A 59 13.92 13.22 -8.24
C VAL A 59 14.85 14.43 -8.37
N HIS A 60 15.41 14.92 -7.27
CA HIS A 60 16.29 16.09 -7.29
C HIS A 60 17.64 15.76 -7.93
N LYS A 61 18.31 14.68 -7.51
CA LYS A 61 19.56 14.24 -8.13
C LYS A 61 19.39 13.93 -9.61
N LEU A 62 18.32 13.22 -9.98
CA LEU A 62 17.99 12.92 -11.38
C LEU A 62 17.84 14.21 -12.20
N ARG A 63 17.04 15.16 -11.71
CA ARG A 63 16.82 16.45 -12.39
C ARG A 63 18.11 17.26 -12.54
N CYS A 64 18.96 17.31 -11.52
CA CYS A 64 20.24 18.01 -11.58
C CYS A 64 21.18 17.41 -12.64
N LYS A 65 21.24 16.08 -12.74
CA LYS A 65 22.04 15.40 -13.78
C LYS A 65 21.51 15.64 -15.19
N ILE A 66 20.19 15.61 -15.38
CA ILE A 66 19.56 15.92 -16.68
C ILE A 66 19.92 17.35 -17.12
N ILE A 67 19.83 18.34 -16.22
CA ILE A 67 20.19 19.73 -16.53
C ILE A 67 21.68 19.87 -16.88
N GLN A 68 22.56 19.18 -16.15
CA GLN A 68 23.99 19.18 -16.45
C GLN A 68 24.28 18.62 -17.85
N ILE A 69 23.65 17.50 -18.21
CA ILE A 69 23.82 16.87 -19.53
C ILE A 69 23.18 17.73 -20.63
N ALA A 70 22.04 18.36 -20.36
CA ALA A 70 21.38 19.26 -21.30
C ALA A 70 22.29 20.41 -21.76
N ALA A 71 23.22 20.86 -20.92
CA ALA A 71 24.20 21.89 -21.28
C ALA A 71 25.33 21.39 -22.22
N LEU A 72 25.47 20.08 -22.40
CA LEU A 72 26.56 19.44 -23.16
C LEU A 72 26.08 18.82 -24.49
N VAL A 73 24.77 18.80 -24.74
CA VAL A 73 24.18 18.22 -25.96
C VAL A 73 23.83 19.30 -26.99
N ASN A 74 23.40 18.88 -28.19
CA ASN A 74 22.97 19.80 -29.23
C ASN A 74 21.63 20.49 -28.87
N ALA A 75 21.29 21.57 -29.59
CA ALA A 75 20.09 22.37 -29.31
C ALA A 75 18.78 21.56 -29.32
N GLU A 76 18.63 20.60 -30.25
CA GLU A 76 17.41 19.78 -30.33
C GLU A 76 17.25 18.85 -29.12
N SER A 77 18.33 18.18 -28.70
CA SER A 77 18.28 17.29 -27.54
C SER A 77 18.19 18.10 -26.24
N GLN A 78 18.82 19.28 -26.18
CA GLN A 78 18.76 20.18 -25.04
C GLN A 78 17.31 20.61 -24.75
N GLU A 79 16.53 20.92 -25.79
CA GLU A 79 15.11 21.28 -25.62
C GLU A 79 14.29 20.12 -25.03
N LYS A 80 14.48 18.90 -25.56
CA LYS A 80 13.82 17.68 -25.03
C LYS A 80 14.20 17.41 -23.57
N LEU A 81 15.48 17.52 -23.23
CA LEU A 81 15.96 17.33 -21.85
C LEU A 81 15.42 18.41 -20.89
N ASN A 82 15.30 19.66 -21.33
CA ASN A 82 14.70 20.72 -20.53
C ASN A 82 13.21 20.48 -20.28
N ILE A 83 12.48 19.93 -21.26
CA ILE A 83 11.09 19.51 -21.08
C ILE A 83 11.01 18.42 -20.00
N ILE A 84 11.86 17.39 -20.05
CA ILE A 84 11.91 16.32 -19.04
C ILE A 84 12.24 16.90 -17.65
N ALA A 85 13.25 17.77 -17.55
CA ALA A 85 13.61 18.44 -16.30
C ALA A 85 12.47 19.30 -15.74
N SER A 86 11.66 19.92 -16.61
CA SER A 86 10.47 20.66 -16.22
C SER A 86 9.33 19.75 -15.74
N LYS A 87 9.13 18.58 -16.37
CA LYS A 87 8.17 17.56 -15.90
C LYS A 87 8.55 17.07 -14.52
N LEU A 88 9.82 16.71 -14.31
CA LEU A 88 10.35 16.29 -13.00
C LEU A 88 10.23 17.39 -11.94
N SER A 89 10.32 18.67 -12.32
CA SER A 89 10.11 19.78 -11.38
C SER A 89 8.68 19.90 -10.86
N LYS A 90 7.71 19.33 -11.59
CA LYS A 90 6.29 19.26 -11.21
C LYS A 90 5.94 17.97 -10.48
N VAL A 91 6.89 17.04 -10.34
CA VAL A 91 6.74 15.89 -9.44
C VAL A 91 6.95 16.41 -8.03
N TYR A 92 5.85 16.73 -7.36
CA TYR A 92 5.85 17.04 -5.94
C TYR A 92 5.33 15.83 -5.17
N LEU A 93 5.83 15.70 -3.95
CA LEU A 93 5.29 14.77 -2.98
C LEU A 93 3.86 15.19 -2.66
N ARG A 94 2.90 14.30 -2.92
CA ARG A 94 1.49 14.52 -2.57
C ARG A 94 1.09 13.59 -1.45
N PHE A 95 0.20 14.05 -0.59
CA PHE A 95 -0.47 13.19 0.38
C PHE A 95 -1.76 12.72 -0.25
N GLU A 96 -1.95 11.40 -0.29
CA GLU A 96 -3.15 10.78 -0.84
C GLU A 96 -3.76 9.86 0.21
N TRP A 97 -5.08 9.85 0.32
CA TRP A 97 -5.77 8.95 1.24
C TRP A 97 -5.60 7.51 0.76
N ARG A 98 -5.07 6.65 1.63
CA ARG A 98 -5.01 5.21 1.41
C ARG A 98 -5.97 4.52 2.35
N SER A 99 -7.02 3.94 1.79
CA SER A 99 -7.94 3.07 2.53
C SER A 99 -7.21 1.82 3.02
N SER A 100 -7.52 1.39 4.23
CA SER A 100 -7.04 0.12 4.75
C SER A 100 -7.75 -1.07 4.10
N VAL A 101 -7.15 -2.25 4.28
CA VAL A 101 -7.74 -3.53 3.88
C VAL A 101 -9.12 -3.74 4.52
N PHE A 102 -9.30 -3.31 5.78
CA PHE A 102 -10.62 -3.40 6.44
C PHE A 102 -11.65 -2.55 5.72
N VAL A 103 -11.34 -1.29 5.38
CA VAL A 103 -12.29 -0.38 4.71
C VAL A 103 -12.64 -0.89 3.31
N GLU A 104 -11.66 -1.42 2.58
CA GLU A 104 -11.89 -2.03 1.27
C GLU A 104 -12.80 -3.26 1.39
N ALA A 105 -12.49 -4.20 2.30
CA ALA A 105 -13.32 -5.38 2.54
C ALA A 105 -14.74 -5.01 2.98
N TYR A 106 -14.87 -4.01 3.86
CA TYR A 106 -16.14 -3.50 4.35
C TYR A 106 -17.04 -2.97 3.22
N LYS A 107 -16.44 -2.32 2.23
CA LYS A 107 -17.14 -1.81 1.03
C LYS A 107 -17.44 -2.89 -0.01
N ASN A 108 -16.53 -3.83 -0.20
CA ASN A 108 -16.60 -4.82 -1.28
C ASN A 108 -17.35 -6.11 -0.88
N GLY A 109 -17.51 -6.36 0.42
CA GLY A 109 -18.15 -7.58 0.91
C GLY A 109 -17.21 -8.74 1.12
N ASP A 110 -15.91 -8.48 1.18
CA ASP A 110 -14.89 -9.49 1.39
C ASP A 110 -14.93 -10.01 2.84
N TRP A 111 -14.38 -11.20 3.04
CA TRP A 111 -14.25 -11.77 4.37
C TRP A 111 -12.89 -11.42 4.94
N LEU A 112 -12.87 -10.89 6.15
CA LEU A 112 -11.66 -10.43 6.81
C LEU A 112 -11.36 -11.27 8.05
N LEU A 113 -10.11 -11.70 8.19
CA LEU A 113 -9.59 -12.31 9.42
C LEU A 113 -8.59 -11.34 10.05
N ILE A 114 -8.87 -10.89 11.27
CA ILE A 114 -7.97 -10.06 12.07
C ILE A 114 -7.37 -10.94 13.15
N GLU A 115 -6.06 -11.18 13.04
CA GLU A 115 -5.33 -12.06 13.94
C GLU A 115 -4.90 -11.35 15.22
N ASP A 116 -4.87 -12.09 16.33
CA ASP A 116 -4.35 -11.66 17.63
C ASP A 116 -4.88 -10.28 18.08
N VAL A 117 -6.20 -10.10 17.96
CA VAL A 117 -6.87 -8.81 18.16
C VAL A 117 -6.63 -8.24 19.57
N ASN A 118 -6.34 -9.08 20.55
CA ASN A 118 -6.05 -8.67 21.92
C ASN A 118 -4.63 -8.11 22.12
N CYS A 119 -3.74 -8.24 21.13
CA CYS A 119 -2.46 -7.53 21.09
C CYS A 119 -2.63 -6.06 20.63
N CYS A 120 -3.78 -5.71 20.06
CA CYS A 120 -4.09 -4.34 19.67
C CYS A 120 -4.53 -3.51 20.88
N SER A 121 -4.28 -2.20 20.85
CA SER A 121 -4.80 -1.31 21.88
C SER A 121 -6.32 -1.22 21.82
N ALA A 122 -6.98 -1.09 22.99
CA ALA A 122 -8.44 -1.00 23.05
C ALA A 122 -8.98 0.20 22.24
N ALA A 123 -8.24 1.31 22.20
CA ALA A 123 -8.62 2.51 21.45
C ALA A 123 -8.70 2.26 19.93
N VAL A 124 -7.82 1.41 19.40
CA VAL A 124 -7.80 1.04 17.97
C VAL A 124 -9.03 0.19 17.63
N LEU A 125 -9.33 -0.78 18.49
CA LEU A 125 -10.53 -1.62 18.35
C LEU A 125 -11.82 -0.84 18.54
N ASP A 126 -11.81 0.20 19.37
CA ASP A 126 -12.99 1.02 19.61
C ASP A 126 -13.46 1.75 18.35
N ARG A 127 -12.55 2.04 17.41
CA ARG A 127 -12.91 2.61 16.11
C ARG A 127 -13.67 1.63 15.20
N LEU A 128 -13.58 0.32 15.46
CA LEU A 128 -14.36 -0.69 14.75
C LEU A 128 -15.75 -0.90 15.35
N ASN A 129 -15.99 -0.48 16.60
CA ASN A 129 -17.25 -0.78 17.29
C ASN A 129 -18.48 -0.31 16.50
N CYS A 130 -18.42 0.88 15.88
CA CYS A 130 -19.54 1.39 15.08
C CYS A 130 -19.80 0.55 13.83
N CYS A 131 -18.77 -0.06 13.24
CA CYS A 131 -18.89 -0.94 12.06
C CYS A 131 -19.48 -2.31 12.40
N LEU A 132 -19.37 -2.73 13.67
CA LEU A 132 -19.80 -4.06 14.15
C LEU A 132 -21.20 -4.03 14.78
N GLU A 133 -21.87 -2.88 14.79
CA GLU A 133 -23.26 -2.77 15.22
C GLU A 133 -24.23 -3.16 14.10
N SER A 134 -25.44 -3.57 14.49
CA SER A 134 -26.51 -3.82 13.52
C SER A 134 -26.89 -2.51 12.82
N GLY A 135 -26.69 -2.44 11.50
CA GLY A 135 -26.86 -1.19 10.75
C GLY A 135 -25.76 -0.16 11.04
N GLY A 136 -24.66 -0.62 11.62
CA GLY A 136 -23.48 0.17 11.88
C GLY A 136 -22.91 0.76 10.59
N LYS A 137 -22.41 1.99 10.67
CA LYS A 137 -21.79 2.69 9.54
C LYS A 137 -20.44 3.22 9.95
N LEU A 138 -19.51 3.17 9.01
CA LEU A 138 -18.18 3.71 9.20
C LEU A 138 -18.16 5.17 8.74
N VAL A 139 -17.73 6.06 9.63
CA VAL A 139 -17.45 7.46 9.29
C VAL A 139 -15.94 7.67 9.36
N LEU A 140 -15.37 8.19 8.29
CA LEU A 140 -13.95 8.53 8.18
C LEU A 140 -13.79 10.05 8.19
N PRO A 141 -13.87 10.71 9.36
CA PRO A 141 -13.80 12.17 9.44
C PRO A 141 -12.43 12.71 9.01
N GLU A 142 -11.38 11.88 9.04
CA GLU A 142 -10.05 12.26 8.61
C GLU A 142 -9.91 12.34 7.09
N GLN A 143 -10.83 11.77 6.30
CA GLN A 143 -10.78 11.85 4.84
C GLN A 143 -11.27 13.24 4.40
N ILE A 144 -10.34 14.10 3.97
CA ILE A 144 -10.55 15.54 3.70
C ILE A 144 -11.24 15.79 2.35
N ASP A 145 -11.37 14.76 1.50
CA ASP A 145 -11.82 14.88 0.10
C ASP A 145 -13.33 15.24 -0.06
N GLY A 146 -13.99 15.69 1.01
CA GLY A 146 -15.36 16.23 0.98
C GLY A 146 -16.47 15.19 1.02
N SER A 147 -16.14 13.91 0.89
CA SER A 147 -17.03 12.79 1.16
C SER A 147 -16.98 12.42 2.63
N SER A 148 -17.57 13.24 3.51
CA SER A 148 -17.97 12.76 4.85
C SER A 148 -19.16 11.79 4.72
N GLU A 149 -19.06 10.87 3.78
CA GLU A 149 -20.08 9.88 3.47
C GLU A 149 -19.97 8.76 4.49
N GLU A 150 -21.11 8.44 5.10
CA GLU A 150 -21.21 7.26 5.93
C GLU A 150 -21.07 6.03 5.02
N ILE A 151 -20.02 5.24 5.25
CA ILE A 151 -19.79 4.01 4.52
C ILE A 151 -20.65 2.92 5.17
N GLU A 152 -21.54 2.32 4.38
CA GLU A 152 -22.38 1.21 4.80
C GLU A 152 -21.67 -0.13 4.56
N PRO A 153 -21.86 -1.13 5.43
CA PRO A 153 -21.28 -2.45 5.25
C PRO A 153 -21.93 -3.12 4.04
N HIS A 154 -21.12 -3.72 3.18
CA HIS A 154 -21.64 -4.60 2.15
C HIS A 154 -22.35 -5.81 2.80
N PRO A 155 -23.53 -6.25 2.32
CA PRO A 155 -24.31 -7.33 2.96
C PRO A 155 -23.56 -8.66 3.11
N SER A 156 -22.57 -8.91 2.23
CA SER A 156 -21.73 -10.12 2.24
C SER A 156 -20.49 -10.01 3.15
N PHE A 157 -20.17 -8.81 3.65
CA PHE A 157 -19.00 -8.59 4.50
C PHE A 157 -19.07 -9.43 5.77
N ARG A 158 -17.99 -10.11 6.13
CA ARG A 158 -17.85 -10.86 7.37
C ARG A 158 -16.47 -10.59 7.95
N VAL A 159 -16.39 -10.47 9.28
CA VAL A 159 -15.12 -10.32 9.98
C VAL A 159 -14.99 -11.37 11.07
N PHE A 160 -13.81 -11.97 11.15
CA PHE A 160 -13.41 -12.94 12.16
C PHE A 160 -12.23 -12.38 12.93
N PHE A 161 -12.21 -12.64 14.23
CA PHE A 161 -11.12 -12.25 15.12
C PHE A 161 -10.50 -13.49 15.74
N THR A 162 -9.17 -13.56 15.78
CA THR A 162 -8.47 -14.53 16.62
C THR A 162 -7.85 -13.83 17.83
N MET A 163 -7.71 -14.54 18.94
CA MET A 163 -7.04 -14.03 20.14
C MET A 163 -6.49 -15.18 20.96
N ASP A 164 -5.38 -14.94 21.66
CA ASP A 164 -4.84 -15.83 22.69
C ASP A 164 -5.16 -15.27 24.08
N ALA A 165 -5.94 -16.00 24.89
CA ALA A 165 -6.32 -15.59 26.25
C ALA A 165 -5.13 -15.21 27.16
N LYS A 166 -3.90 -15.67 26.86
CA LYS A 166 -2.67 -15.31 27.58
C LYS A 166 -2.30 -13.83 27.41
N ASN A 167 -2.64 -13.22 26.28
CA ASN A 167 -2.28 -11.83 25.95
C ASN A 167 -3.31 -10.80 26.45
N GLY A 168 -4.28 -11.25 27.26
CA GLY A 168 -5.33 -10.41 27.81
C GLY A 168 -6.66 -10.59 27.11
N ALA A 169 -7.68 -9.89 27.62
CA ALA A 169 -9.05 -9.99 27.14
C ALA A 169 -9.47 -8.76 26.34
N LEU A 170 -10.35 -8.97 25.36
CA LEU A 170 -11.03 -7.91 24.65
C LEU A 170 -11.91 -7.06 25.59
N SER A 171 -12.11 -5.79 25.21
CA SER A 171 -13.02 -4.88 25.91
C SER A 171 -14.45 -5.44 25.92
N ARG A 172 -15.22 -5.11 26.97
CA ARG A 172 -16.64 -5.50 27.03
C ARG A 172 -17.43 -4.98 25.83
N ALA A 173 -17.08 -3.80 25.33
CA ALA A 173 -17.73 -3.21 24.17
C ALA A 173 -17.59 -4.09 22.92
N MET A 174 -16.37 -4.58 22.65
CA MET A 174 -16.12 -5.47 21.52
C MET A 174 -16.81 -6.82 21.72
N LYS A 175 -16.71 -7.41 22.92
CA LYS A 175 -17.36 -8.69 23.23
C LYS A 175 -18.88 -8.65 23.09
N ASN A 176 -19.52 -7.53 23.44
CA ASN A 176 -20.98 -7.38 23.31
C ASN A 176 -21.47 -7.29 21.85
N ARG A 177 -20.57 -7.07 20.88
CA ARG A 177 -20.87 -6.98 19.44
C ARG A 177 -20.42 -8.22 18.67
N CYS A 178 -19.74 -9.15 19.32
CA CYS A 178 -19.19 -10.35 18.71
C CYS A 178 -19.80 -11.61 19.31
N VAL A 179 -19.66 -12.71 18.58
CA VAL A 179 -19.88 -14.06 19.13
C VAL A 179 -18.51 -14.66 19.41
N GLU A 180 -18.25 -15.04 20.66
CA GLU A 180 -16.97 -15.60 21.09
C GLU A 180 -17.04 -17.13 21.10
N PHE A 181 -16.07 -17.76 20.44
CA PHE A 181 -15.86 -19.20 20.48
C PHE A 181 -14.56 -19.50 21.22
N CYS A 182 -14.63 -20.29 22.29
CA CYS A 182 -13.45 -20.76 23.00
C CYS A 182 -13.10 -22.16 22.49
N ILE A 183 -11.86 -22.32 22.01
CA ILE A 183 -11.33 -23.61 21.55
C ILE A 183 -10.37 -24.12 22.61
N ASP A 184 -10.75 -25.20 23.31
CA ASP A 184 -9.84 -25.91 24.22
C ASP A 184 -8.73 -26.58 23.39
N GLU A 185 -7.48 -26.56 23.88
CA GLU A 185 -6.34 -27.25 23.27
C GLU A 185 -6.63 -28.74 23.06
N LYS A 186 -7.47 -29.35 23.90
CA LYS A 186 -7.92 -30.75 23.71
C LYS A 186 -8.72 -30.97 22.43
N ASN A 187 -9.37 -29.92 21.92
CA ASN A 187 -10.13 -29.93 20.67
C ASN A 187 -9.30 -29.37 19.50
N ALA A 188 -8.00 -29.13 19.70
CA ALA A 188 -7.15 -28.65 18.64
C ALA A 188 -7.02 -29.73 17.55
N TRP A 189 -7.13 -29.29 16.30
CA TRP A 189 -7.08 -30.16 15.13
C TRP A 189 -5.77 -30.97 15.03
N PHE A 190 -4.68 -30.51 15.64
CA PHE A 190 -3.39 -31.20 15.68
C PHE A 190 -3.27 -32.25 16.81
N GLY A 191 -4.24 -32.33 17.72
CA GLY A 191 -4.28 -33.35 18.77
C GLY A 191 -4.71 -34.73 18.27
N ASP A 192 -5.37 -34.78 17.11
CA ASP A 192 -5.82 -35.99 16.43
C ASP A 192 -5.12 -36.14 15.08
N PHE A 193 -4.55 -37.32 14.81
CA PHE A 193 -3.75 -37.56 13.61
C PHE A 193 -4.59 -37.47 12.33
N ASP A 194 -5.82 -37.97 12.35
CA ASP A 194 -6.70 -37.96 11.17
C ASP A 194 -7.16 -36.53 10.85
N SER A 195 -7.50 -35.74 11.86
CA SER A 195 -7.81 -34.31 11.73
C SER A 195 -6.63 -33.51 11.20
N ALA A 196 -5.42 -33.76 11.71
CA ALA A 196 -4.19 -33.14 11.24
C ALA A 196 -3.88 -33.48 9.78
N LEU A 197 -4.04 -34.74 9.41
CA LEU A 197 -3.86 -35.20 8.05
C LEU A 197 -4.89 -34.55 7.12
N ASN A 198 -6.17 -34.47 7.52
CA ASN A 198 -7.21 -33.82 6.73
C ASN A 198 -6.90 -32.35 6.48
N VAL A 199 -6.49 -31.58 7.49
CA VAL A 199 -6.09 -30.17 7.31
C VAL A 199 -4.88 -30.03 6.38
N MET A 200 -3.86 -30.90 6.52
CA MET A 200 -2.70 -30.88 5.63
C MET A 200 -3.01 -31.30 4.19
N LEU A 201 -4.04 -32.13 4.00
CA LEU A 201 -4.50 -32.62 2.70
C LEU A 201 -5.50 -31.69 2.00
N LEU A 202 -6.04 -30.65 2.67
CA LEU A 202 -6.86 -29.58 2.07
C LEU A 202 -6.07 -28.66 1.10
N LYS A 203 -5.02 -29.17 0.45
CA LYS A 203 -4.15 -28.50 -0.53
C LYS A 203 -4.80 -28.23 -1.89
N GLU A 204 -6.11 -28.11 -1.98
CA GLU A 204 -6.68 -27.41 -3.14
C GLU A 204 -6.86 -25.95 -2.76
N PRO A 205 -6.12 -25.01 -3.38
CA PRO A 205 -6.38 -23.60 -3.15
C PRO A 205 -7.83 -23.36 -3.53
N LEU A 206 -8.63 -22.86 -2.60
CA LEU A 206 -9.92 -22.25 -2.89
C LEU A 206 -9.64 -21.15 -3.91
N MET A 207 -9.81 -21.47 -5.19
CA MET A 207 -9.83 -20.48 -6.25
C MET A 207 -11.02 -19.58 -5.92
N CYS A 208 -10.76 -18.40 -5.37
CA CYS A 208 -11.70 -17.29 -5.42
C CYS A 208 -11.97 -17.04 -6.91
N SER A 209 -13.08 -17.57 -7.42
CA SER A 209 -13.60 -17.20 -8.72
C SER A 209 -14.01 -15.73 -8.65
N THR A 210 -13.24 -14.90 -9.36
CA THR A 210 -13.58 -13.54 -9.80
C THR A 210 -15.00 -13.41 -10.32
#